data_AF-F7XN11-F1
#
_entry.id   AF-F7XN11-F1
#
_cell.length_a   1.000
_cell.length_b   1.000
_cell.length_c   1.000
_cell.angle_alpha   90.00
_cell.angle_beta   90.00
_cell.angle_gamma   90.00
#
_symmetry.space_group_name_H-M   'P 1'
#
loop_
_entity.id
_entity.type
_entity.pdbx_description
1 polymer ?
#
loop_
_entity_poly.entity_id
_entity_poly.type
_entity_poly.pdbx_seq_one_letter_code
_entity_poly.pdbx_strand_id
1 'polypeptide(L)'
;MSVDLNIKIGGEAGQGLQTISSVLAKTLLRGGYNVFESQYFLSRIRGGHNYSEIRVSDEEILSKKENVDILIALDRSSIDQHIDELSDGVILIDKNEINIEDEISSIFHVPFSDIAEDVSGNKLYTNTVATGAALGLLCYDFEYLAEVLTDSFSSKGDEVVQKNIDAAKAGYDYSQENYSQKCHFSLQSIDNTSKKMLITGNEAIGLGAISAGLKFLSAYPMSPSTGALTYVAQKADQYNIIVEQAEDEIAALNMAIGASFAGTRSMVTTSGGGFSLMAEALGLAGITETPVVIYIGQRPGPATGLPTMTEQGDLEFVIHASQGEFPRCILAPATAEDAFYLTARAFNIADKYQIPVFILADQYLVDSSFTSKIFETSRISRDRHILSADEIESAGEYKRYKITDSGVSPRAVPGVTKELVMADSDEHNEIGHIDQTSENRIRMNNKRLRKMEGLKNEIYPPRIYGSKRPDLTFVGWGSTYGPLKESVDILNKNGAHVNLIHFNEVYPLPAKEIQNIFSDVEKCVCVENNATGQFARVLKIETGVEISDTILKYDGLPFTADYIINKVHERKMI
;
A
#
# COMPACT_ATOMS: atom_id res chain seq x y z
N MET A 1 -27.87 3.89 15.04
CA MET A 1 -26.63 3.32 15.62
C MET A 1 -25.57 3.43 14.54
N SER A 2 -24.33 3.75 14.91
CA SER A 2 -23.22 3.72 13.96
C SER A 2 -23.03 2.28 13.46
N VAL A 3 -22.79 2.11 12.17
CA VAL A 3 -22.52 0.81 11.56
C VAL A 3 -21.02 0.58 11.57
N ASP A 4 -20.58 -0.54 12.13
CA ASP A 4 -19.20 -1.03 12.03
C ASP A 4 -19.24 -2.56 12.15
N LEU A 5 -19.23 -3.23 11.00
CA LEU A 5 -19.34 -4.69 10.90
C LEU A 5 -18.09 -5.27 10.22
N ASN A 6 -17.67 -6.44 10.68
CA ASN A 6 -16.57 -7.20 10.10
C ASN A 6 -17.05 -8.56 9.57
N ILE A 7 -16.84 -8.79 8.27
CA ILE A 7 -17.21 -10.01 7.56
C ILE A 7 -15.93 -10.73 7.17
N LYS A 8 -15.74 -11.94 7.67
CA LYS A 8 -14.60 -12.79 7.34
C LYS A 8 -15.03 -13.92 6.40
N ILE A 9 -14.25 -14.17 5.36
CA ILE A 9 -14.43 -15.28 4.42
C ILE A 9 -13.21 -16.16 4.55
N GLY A 10 -13.37 -17.39 5.01
CA GLY A 10 -12.29 -18.36 5.19
C GLY A 10 -12.42 -19.56 4.25
N GLY A 11 -11.29 -20.15 3.88
CA GLY A 11 -11.25 -21.36 3.07
C GLY A 11 -9.89 -21.67 2.46
N GLU A 12 -9.85 -22.73 1.67
CA GLU A 12 -8.66 -23.14 0.95
C GLU A 12 -8.37 -22.29 -0.29
N ALA A 13 -7.09 -22.13 -0.62
CA ALA A 13 -6.67 -21.46 -1.84
C ALA A 13 -7.27 -22.17 -3.08
N GLY A 14 -8.04 -21.42 -3.86
CA GLY A 14 -8.77 -21.92 -5.04
C GLY A 14 -10.27 -22.07 -4.86
N GLN A 15 -10.81 -21.93 -3.64
CA GLN A 15 -12.26 -21.97 -3.38
C GLN A 15 -12.98 -20.65 -3.72
N GLY A 16 -12.28 -19.63 -4.22
CA GLY A 16 -12.90 -18.39 -4.71
C GLY A 16 -13.27 -17.36 -3.64
N LEU A 17 -12.57 -17.35 -2.51
CA LEU A 17 -12.73 -16.37 -1.43
C LEU A 17 -12.69 -14.92 -1.95
N GLN A 18 -11.73 -14.62 -2.84
CA GLN A 18 -11.55 -13.29 -3.43
C GLN A 18 -12.76 -12.85 -4.28
N THR A 19 -13.46 -13.80 -4.91
CA THR A 19 -14.68 -13.48 -5.68
C THR A 19 -15.79 -13.04 -4.74
N ILE A 20 -16.01 -13.80 -3.65
CA ILE A 20 -17.00 -13.45 -2.63
C ILE A 20 -16.64 -12.08 -2.04
N SER A 21 -15.38 -11.90 -1.65
CA SER A 21 -14.96 -10.69 -0.95
C SER A 21 -15.07 -9.44 -1.84
N SER A 22 -14.55 -9.51 -3.07
CA SER A 22 -14.58 -8.37 -4.00
C SER A 22 -15.99 -7.97 -4.42
N VAL A 23 -16.87 -8.96 -4.67
CA VAL A 23 -18.27 -8.68 -5.04
C VAL A 23 -18.99 -8.03 -3.85
N LEU A 24 -18.89 -8.62 -2.65
CA LEU A 24 -19.56 -8.10 -1.46
C LEU A 24 -19.06 -6.69 -1.09
N ALA A 25 -17.74 -6.47 -1.11
CA ALA A 25 -17.13 -5.17 -0.84
C ALA A 25 -17.62 -4.08 -1.82
N LYS A 26 -17.69 -4.38 -3.12
CA LYS A 26 -18.22 -3.45 -4.13
C LYS A 26 -19.71 -3.19 -3.94
N THR A 27 -20.50 -4.20 -3.56
CA THR A 27 -21.93 -4.06 -3.27
C THR A 27 -22.16 -3.09 -2.10
N LEU A 28 -21.41 -3.27 -1.01
CA LEU A 28 -21.50 -2.39 0.17
C LEU A 28 -21.07 -0.96 -0.15
N LEU A 29 -20.02 -0.77 -0.96
CA LEU A 29 -19.60 0.55 -1.42
C LEU A 29 -20.69 1.25 -2.26
N ARG A 30 -21.40 0.51 -3.14
CA ARG A 30 -22.39 1.10 -4.05
C ARG A 30 -23.55 1.76 -3.32
N GLY A 31 -24.03 1.19 -2.23
CA GLY A 31 -25.07 1.84 -1.43
C GLY A 31 -24.51 2.76 -0.33
N GLY A 32 -23.26 3.23 -0.48
CA GLY A 32 -22.77 4.45 0.17
C GLY A 32 -21.79 4.28 1.33
N TYR A 33 -21.55 3.05 1.77
CA TYR A 33 -20.69 2.75 2.92
C TYR A 33 -19.20 2.94 2.63
N ASN A 34 -18.41 3.03 3.70
CA ASN A 34 -16.96 2.89 3.64
C ASN A 34 -16.60 1.44 3.90
N VAL A 35 -15.74 0.91 3.05
CA VAL A 35 -15.27 -0.47 3.06
C VAL A 35 -13.74 -0.49 3.13
N PHE A 36 -13.22 -1.35 4.00
CA PHE A 36 -11.81 -1.71 4.08
C PHE A 36 -11.70 -3.23 3.92
N GLU A 37 -10.97 -3.70 2.93
CA GLU A 37 -10.73 -5.12 2.69
C GLU A 37 -9.27 -5.45 2.99
N SER A 38 -9.01 -6.55 3.69
CA SER A 38 -7.66 -7.10 3.84
C SER A 38 -7.68 -8.60 3.62
N GLN A 39 -6.51 -9.17 3.35
CA GLN A 39 -6.36 -10.58 3.02
C GLN A 39 -5.17 -11.20 3.76
N TYR A 40 -5.32 -12.49 4.05
CA TYR A 40 -4.27 -13.34 4.55
C TYR A 40 -4.21 -14.58 3.68
N PHE A 41 -3.03 -14.83 3.13
CA PHE A 41 -2.80 -16.00 2.32
C PHE A 41 -1.40 -16.55 2.56
N LEU A 42 -1.28 -17.86 2.41
CA LEU A 42 0.00 -18.54 2.52
C LEU A 42 0.75 -18.47 1.19
N SER A 43 2.07 -18.60 1.22
CA SER A 43 2.92 -18.72 0.03
C SER A 43 2.75 -20.08 -0.67
N ARG A 44 1.51 -20.41 -1.07
CA ARG A 44 1.09 -21.66 -1.71
C ARG A 44 0.01 -21.36 -2.76
N ILE A 45 0.08 -22.02 -3.91
CA ILE A 45 -0.88 -21.81 -5.01
C ILE A 45 -2.22 -22.54 -4.75
N ARG A 46 -2.20 -23.67 -4.04
CA ARG A 46 -3.39 -24.45 -3.67
C ARG A 46 -3.28 -24.99 -2.24
N GLY A 47 -4.43 -25.09 -1.59
CA GLY A 47 -4.58 -25.61 -0.23
C GLY A 47 -4.03 -24.67 0.84
N GLY A 48 -4.18 -25.09 2.10
CA GLY A 48 -3.90 -24.26 3.26
C GLY A 48 -4.99 -23.22 3.51
N HIS A 49 -5.11 -22.79 4.75
CA HIS A 49 -6.12 -21.85 5.19
C HIS A 49 -5.76 -20.42 4.78
N ASN A 50 -6.68 -19.76 4.08
CA ASN A 50 -6.59 -18.35 3.70
C ASN A 50 -7.87 -17.66 4.15
N TYR A 51 -7.82 -16.35 4.30
CA TYR A 51 -9.03 -15.58 4.57
C TYR A 51 -8.98 -14.19 3.94
N SER A 52 -10.15 -13.67 3.62
CA SER A 52 -10.39 -12.25 3.34
C SER A 52 -11.26 -11.67 4.44
N GLU A 53 -11.01 -10.43 4.82
CA GLU A 53 -11.80 -9.67 5.79
C GLU A 53 -12.33 -8.40 5.13
N ILE A 54 -13.61 -8.12 5.34
CA ILE A 54 -14.28 -6.90 4.90
C ILE A 54 -14.83 -6.21 6.14
N ARG A 55 -14.27 -5.05 6.45
CA ARG A 55 -14.87 -4.13 7.41
C ARG A 55 -15.73 -3.12 6.67
N VAL A 56 -16.96 -2.92 7.12
CA VAL A 56 -17.91 -1.96 6.56
C VAL A 56 -18.39 -1.00 7.64
N SER A 57 -18.38 0.29 7.35
CA SER A 57 -18.81 1.33 8.27
C SER A 57 -19.49 2.51 7.58
N ASP A 58 -20.41 3.17 8.30
CA ASP A 58 -20.98 4.46 7.91
C ASP A 58 -19.99 5.63 8.13
N GLU A 59 -18.91 5.41 8.87
CA GLU A 59 -17.80 6.33 9.06
C GLU A 59 -16.55 5.93 8.25
N GLU A 60 -15.59 6.83 8.10
CA GLU A 60 -14.33 6.54 7.42
C GLU A 60 -13.51 5.54 8.24
N ILE A 61 -13.07 4.46 7.58
CA ILE A 61 -12.25 3.39 8.17
C ILE A 61 -10.99 3.18 7.33
N LEU A 62 -9.86 2.97 8.02
CA LEU A 62 -8.53 2.84 7.40
C LEU A 62 -7.77 1.59 7.89
N SER A 63 -8.42 0.75 8.69
CA SER A 63 -7.76 -0.41 9.28
C SER A 63 -8.74 -1.57 9.53
N LYS A 64 -8.18 -2.78 9.65
CA LYS A 64 -8.95 -3.98 10.03
C LYS A 64 -9.23 -4.00 11.53
N LYS A 65 -10.21 -4.80 11.91
CA LYS A 65 -10.63 -5.05 13.29
C LYS A 65 -10.45 -6.52 13.64
N GLU A 66 -10.26 -6.85 14.91
CA GLU A 66 -10.03 -8.25 15.33
C GLU A 66 -11.32 -9.06 15.43
N ASN A 67 -12.41 -8.45 15.91
CA ASN A 67 -13.68 -9.16 16.08
C ASN A 67 -14.33 -9.49 14.73
N VAL A 68 -15.07 -10.59 14.67
CA VAL A 68 -15.83 -11.04 13.49
C VAL A 68 -17.32 -11.06 13.83
N ASP A 69 -18.13 -10.43 12.98
CA ASP A 69 -19.59 -10.40 13.12
C ASP A 69 -20.24 -11.47 12.21
N ILE A 70 -19.71 -11.67 11.01
CA ILE A 70 -20.17 -12.69 10.06
C ILE A 70 -18.96 -13.48 9.56
N LEU A 71 -18.96 -14.80 9.74
CA LEU A 71 -17.96 -15.71 9.19
C LEU A 71 -18.58 -16.56 8.07
N ILE A 72 -18.10 -16.42 6.84
CA ILE A 72 -18.42 -17.32 5.73
C ILE A 72 -17.32 -18.38 5.68
N ALA A 73 -17.61 -19.58 6.16
CA ALA A 73 -16.65 -20.68 6.19
C ALA A 73 -16.87 -21.63 5.00
N LEU A 74 -15.86 -21.72 4.13
CA LEU A 74 -15.83 -22.63 2.98
C LEU A 74 -15.09 -23.94 3.28
N ASP A 75 -14.45 -24.02 4.44
CA ASP A 75 -13.85 -25.23 5.00
C ASP A 75 -14.01 -25.29 6.52
N ARG A 76 -13.70 -26.44 7.13
CA ARG A 76 -13.74 -26.61 8.59
C ARG A 76 -12.68 -25.77 9.31
N SER A 77 -11.50 -25.61 8.69
CA SER A 77 -10.39 -24.85 9.25
C SER A 77 -10.76 -23.40 9.57
N SER A 78 -11.62 -22.80 8.75
CA SER A 78 -12.17 -21.46 8.96
C SER A 78 -12.88 -21.32 10.30
N ILE A 79 -13.61 -22.35 10.71
CA ILE A 79 -14.34 -22.37 11.98
C ILE A 79 -13.34 -22.60 13.12
N ASP A 80 -12.53 -23.65 13.00
CA ASP A 80 -11.57 -24.04 14.04
C ASP A 80 -10.60 -22.91 14.39
N GLN A 81 -10.22 -22.05 13.43
CA GLN A 81 -9.28 -20.95 13.64
C GLN A 81 -9.92 -19.62 14.07
N HIS A 82 -11.17 -19.34 13.68
CA HIS A 82 -11.77 -18.01 13.84
C HIS A 82 -13.00 -17.98 14.74
N ILE A 83 -13.44 -19.11 15.30
CA ILE A 83 -14.59 -19.13 16.21
C ILE A 83 -14.37 -18.26 17.46
N ASP A 84 -13.14 -18.18 17.97
CA ASP A 84 -12.80 -17.34 19.12
C ASP A 84 -12.79 -15.83 18.80
N GLU A 85 -12.77 -15.48 17.52
CA GLU A 85 -12.88 -14.10 17.03
C GLU A 85 -14.36 -13.68 16.88
N LEU A 86 -15.27 -14.65 16.85
CA LEU A 86 -16.70 -14.40 16.67
C LEU A 86 -17.26 -13.72 17.92
N SER A 87 -17.94 -12.59 17.72
CA SER A 87 -18.69 -11.90 18.77
C SER A 87 -20.07 -12.56 18.97
N ASP A 88 -21.14 -11.80 19.25
CA ASP A 88 -22.54 -12.25 19.09
C ASP A 88 -22.90 -12.40 17.58
N GLY A 89 -21.99 -13.02 16.81
CA GLY A 89 -22.00 -13.12 15.37
C GLY A 89 -22.63 -14.41 14.83
N VAL A 90 -22.56 -14.58 13.50
CA VAL A 90 -23.10 -15.76 12.79
C VAL A 90 -22.05 -16.40 11.88
N ILE A 91 -22.05 -17.72 11.82
CA ILE A 91 -21.21 -18.52 10.93
C ILE A 91 -22.07 -19.14 9.84
N LEU A 92 -21.84 -18.74 8.59
CA LEU A 92 -22.45 -19.30 7.40
C LEU A 92 -21.67 -20.52 6.91
N ILE A 93 -22.33 -21.67 6.80
CA ILE A 93 -21.71 -22.91 6.28
C ILE A 93 -22.63 -23.68 5.36
N ASP A 94 -22.04 -24.40 4.41
CA ASP A 94 -22.71 -25.47 3.68
C ASP A 94 -22.53 -26.80 4.43
N LYS A 95 -23.64 -27.37 4.93
CA LYS A 95 -23.63 -28.64 5.67
C LYS A 95 -23.14 -29.82 4.82
N ASN A 96 -23.31 -29.76 3.50
CA ASN A 96 -22.85 -30.82 2.61
C ASN A 96 -21.33 -30.82 2.44
N GLU A 97 -20.68 -29.67 2.64
CA GLU A 97 -19.22 -29.52 2.53
C GLU A 97 -18.54 -29.63 3.90
N ILE A 98 -19.19 -29.12 4.96
CA ILE A 98 -18.64 -29.07 6.31
C ILE A 98 -19.56 -29.80 7.27
N ASN A 99 -19.10 -30.96 7.76
CA ASN A 99 -19.79 -31.70 8.81
C ASN A 99 -19.28 -31.29 10.20
N ILE A 100 -20.19 -30.84 11.06
CA ILE A 100 -19.91 -30.40 12.42
C ILE A 100 -20.75 -31.27 13.36
N GLU A 101 -20.05 -31.96 14.26
CA GLU A 101 -20.68 -32.86 15.23
C GLU A 101 -21.24 -32.11 16.45
N ASP A 102 -20.68 -30.93 16.76
CA ASP A 102 -21.07 -30.09 17.88
C ASP A 102 -22.21 -29.13 17.53
N GLU A 103 -23.21 -28.99 18.40
CA GLU A 103 -24.24 -27.96 18.27
C GLU A 103 -23.67 -26.57 18.65
N ILE A 104 -23.13 -25.86 17.66
CA ILE A 104 -22.68 -24.47 17.82
C ILE A 104 -23.86 -23.56 17.49
N SER A 105 -24.37 -22.81 18.48
CA SER A 105 -25.58 -21.97 18.36
C SER A 105 -25.48 -20.85 17.33
N SER A 106 -24.26 -20.41 17.01
CA SER A 106 -23.99 -19.32 16.07
C SER A 106 -23.96 -19.78 14.62
N ILE A 107 -24.13 -21.08 14.34
CA ILE A 107 -24.10 -21.62 12.98
C ILE A 107 -25.45 -21.44 12.29
N PHE A 108 -25.41 -20.87 11.09
CA PHE A 108 -26.51 -20.84 10.16
C PHE A 108 -26.16 -21.65 8.91
N HIS A 109 -26.85 -22.78 8.75
CA HIS A 109 -26.67 -23.66 7.59
C HIS A 109 -27.37 -23.09 6.37
N VAL A 110 -26.62 -22.90 5.29
CA VAL A 110 -27.14 -22.51 3.97
C VAL A 110 -26.59 -23.51 2.95
N PRO A 111 -27.44 -24.26 2.22
CA PRO A 111 -26.99 -25.30 1.29
C PRO A 111 -26.50 -24.66 -0.03
N PHE A 112 -25.36 -23.97 0.03
CA PHE A 112 -24.83 -23.17 -1.09
C PHE A 112 -24.72 -23.98 -2.39
N SER A 113 -24.15 -25.18 -2.31
CA SER A 113 -23.91 -26.04 -3.47
C SER A 113 -25.19 -26.59 -4.08
N ASP A 114 -26.19 -26.92 -3.26
CA ASP A 114 -27.47 -27.44 -3.76
C ASP A 114 -28.27 -26.30 -4.41
N ILE A 115 -28.32 -25.12 -3.78
CA ILE A 115 -28.96 -23.93 -4.37
C ILE A 115 -28.32 -23.56 -5.71
N ALA A 116 -26.98 -23.60 -5.81
CA ALA A 116 -26.27 -23.30 -7.05
C ALA A 116 -26.59 -24.29 -8.17
N GLU A 117 -26.66 -25.59 -7.85
CA GLU A 117 -27.01 -26.63 -8.82
C GLU A 117 -28.48 -26.51 -9.26
N ASP A 118 -29.40 -26.30 -8.33
CA ASP A 118 -30.84 -26.24 -8.60
C ASP A 118 -31.23 -25.01 -9.44
N VAL A 119 -30.64 -23.85 -9.15
CA VAL A 119 -31.01 -22.57 -9.78
C VAL A 119 -30.23 -22.33 -11.07
N SER A 120 -28.94 -22.67 -11.10
CA SER A 120 -28.04 -22.33 -12.21
C SER A 120 -27.53 -23.54 -12.99
N GLY A 121 -27.84 -24.76 -12.55
CA GLY A 121 -27.41 -26.01 -13.18
C GLY A 121 -25.92 -26.29 -13.04
N ASN A 122 -25.22 -25.63 -12.10
CA ASN A 122 -23.78 -25.80 -11.91
C ASN A 122 -23.30 -25.30 -10.53
N LYS A 123 -22.60 -26.15 -9.78
CA LYS A 123 -21.90 -25.79 -8.53
C LYS A 123 -20.86 -24.66 -8.63
N LEU A 124 -20.45 -24.24 -9.83
CA LEU A 124 -19.56 -23.09 -10.01
C LEU A 124 -20.11 -21.80 -9.36
N TYR A 125 -21.44 -21.70 -9.20
CA TYR A 125 -22.10 -20.53 -8.62
C TYR A 125 -22.23 -20.59 -7.09
N THR A 126 -21.70 -21.61 -6.40
CA THR A 126 -21.73 -21.75 -4.92
C THR A 126 -21.28 -20.48 -4.20
N ASN A 127 -20.19 -19.86 -4.65
CA ASN A 127 -19.67 -18.62 -4.07
C ASN A 127 -20.62 -17.43 -4.25
N THR A 128 -21.33 -17.39 -5.37
CA THR A 128 -22.33 -16.36 -5.65
C THR A 128 -23.56 -16.54 -4.75
N VAL A 129 -23.97 -17.78 -4.47
CA VAL A 129 -25.00 -18.09 -3.45
C VAL A 129 -24.54 -17.64 -2.07
N ALA A 130 -23.31 -17.97 -1.67
CA ALA A 130 -22.75 -17.56 -0.38
C ALA A 130 -22.70 -16.02 -0.22
N THR A 131 -22.37 -15.31 -1.30
CA THR A 131 -22.40 -13.84 -1.34
C THR A 131 -23.82 -13.31 -1.14
N GLY A 132 -24.79 -13.89 -1.85
CA GLY A 132 -26.21 -13.55 -1.69
C GLY A 132 -26.72 -13.82 -0.28
N ALA A 133 -26.35 -14.95 0.32
CA ALA A 133 -26.73 -15.32 1.68
C ALA A 133 -26.19 -14.35 2.72
N ALA A 134 -24.91 -13.97 2.62
CA ALA A 134 -24.31 -12.96 3.47
C ALA A 134 -25.03 -11.60 3.33
N LEU A 135 -25.36 -11.18 2.10
CA LEU A 135 -26.15 -9.97 1.86
C LEU A 135 -27.57 -10.07 2.47
N GLY A 136 -28.17 -11.25 2.42
CA GLY A 136 -29.45 -11.56 3.04
C GLY A 136 -29.43 -11.34 4.54
N LEU A 137 -28.38 -11.75 5.24
CA LEU A 137 -28.22 -11.48 6.68
C LEU A 137 -28.13 -9.98 7.00
N LEU A 138 -27.57 -9.19 6.07
CA LEU A 138 -27.48 -7.74 6.19
C LEU A 138 -28.80 -7.03 5.85
N CYS A 139 -29.82 -7.74 5.35
CA CYS A 139 -31.06 -7.16 4.83
C CYS A 139 -30.83 -5.97 3.89
N TYR A 140 -29.75 -6.03 3.12
CA TYR A 140 -29.32 -4.94 2.25
C TYR A 140 -29.98 -5.03 0.88
N ASP A 141 -30.05 -3.90 0.17
CA ASP A 141 -30.71 -3.85 -1.13
C ASP A 141 -29.98 -4.75 -2.15
N PHE A 142 -30.72 -5.75 -2.65
CA PHE A 142 -30.23 -6.74 -3.59
C PHE A 142 -29.86 -6.14 -4.95
N GLU A 143 -30.49 -5.01 -5.33
CA GLU A 143 -30.21 -4.37 -6.62
C GLU A 143 -28.73 -3.97 -6.74
N TYR A 144 -28.11 -3.49 -5.65
CA TYR A 144 -26.67 -3.19 -5.66
C TYR A 144 -25.81 -4.42 -5.97
N LEU A 145 -26.20 -5.61 -5.50
CA LEU A 145 -25.49 -6.85 -5.81
C LEU A 145 -25.71 -7.26 -7.27
N ALA A 146 -26.94 -7.17 -7.76
CA ALA A 146 -27.26 -7.47 -9.15
C ALA A 146 -26.46 -6.61 -10.13
N GLU A 147 -26.33 -5.31 -9.86
CA GLU A 147 -25.52 -4.41 -10.69
C GLU A 147 -24.01 -4.74 -10.61
N VAL A 148 -23.48 -5.07 -9.42
CA VAL A 148 -22.05 -5.46 -9.28
C VAL A 148 -21.74 -6.75 -10.03
N LEU A 149 -22.64 -7.74 -9.95
CA LEU A 149 -22.50 -9.00 -10.68
C LEU A 149 -22.54 -8.75 -12.20
N THR A 150 -23.43 -7.86 -12.65
CA THR A 150 -23.50 -7.45 -14.05
C THR A 150 -22.18 -6.87 -14.53
N ASP A 151 -21.60 -5.91 -13.80
CA ASP A 151 -20.34 -5.29 -14.18
C ASP A 151 -19.17 -6.28 -14.14
N SER A 152 -19.11 -7.11 -13.09
CA SER A 152 -18.00 -8.04 -12.85
C SER A 152 -17.94 -9.17 -13.88
N PHE A 153 -19.11 -9.63 -14.37
CA PHE A 153 -19.21 -10.74 -15.32
C PHE A 153 -19.60 -10.32 -16.74
N SER A 154 -19.73 -9.02 -17.02
CA SER A 154 -20.09 -8.46 -18.34
C SER A 154 -19.30 -9.07 -19.51
N SER A 155 -17.99 -9.28 -19.33
CA SER A 155 -17.11 -9.90 -20.35
C SER A 155 -17.39 -11.38 -20.63
N LYS A 156 -18.19 -12.06 -19.81
CA LYS A 156 -18.53 -13.49 -19.92
C LYS A 156 -19.88 -13.75 -20.61
N GLY A 157 -20.63 -12.71 -20.95
CA GLY A 157 -21.90 -12.77 -21.66
C GLY A 157 -23.14 -12.83 -20.76
N ASP A 158 -24.28 -12.39 -21.30
CA ASP A 158 -25.53 -12.14 -20.56
C ASP A 158 -26.08 -13.37 -19.82
N GLU A 159 -25.93 -14.57 -20.39
CA GLU A 159 -26.38 -15.81 -19.74
C GLU A 159 -25.63 -16.09 -18.43
N VAL A 160 -24.30 -15.88 -18.42
CA VAL A 160 -23.46 -16.09 -17.23
C VAL A 160 -23.77 -15.02 -16.19
N VAL A 161 -24.03 -13.78 -16.62
CA VAL A 161 -24.46 -12.69 -15.75
C VAL A 161 -25.78 -13.05 -15.07
N GLN A 162 -26.80 -13.45 -15.83
CA GLN A 162 -28.11 -13.77 -15.29
C GLN A 162 -28.05 -14.94 -14.30
N LYS A 163 -27.30 -16.01 -14.63
CA LYS A 163 -27.11 -17.14 -13.71
C LYS A 163 -26.46 -16.72 -12.38
N ASN A 164 -25.49 -15.81 -12.40
CA ASN A 164 -24.93 -15.26 -11.18
C ASN A 164 -25.98 -14.47 -10.37
N ILE A 165 -26.79 -13.64 -11.03
CA ILE A 165 -27.85 -12.87 -10.36
C ILE A 165 -28.88 -13.82 -9.72
N ASP A 166 -29.33 -14.85 -10.45
CA ASP A 166 -30.31 -15.81 -9.95
C ASP A 166 -29.76 -16.61 -8.76
N ALA A 167 -28.51 -17.09 -8.85
CA ALA A 167 -27.84 -17.78 -7.74
C ALA A 167 -27.70 -16.90 -6.49
N ALA A 168 -27.27 -15.65 -6.66
CA ALA A 168 -27.18 -14.69 -5.56
C ALA A 168 -28.56 -14.42 -4.95
N LYS A 169 -29.59 -14.28 -5.78
CA LYS A 169 -30.95 -14.01 -5.33
C LYS A 169 -31.50 -15.16 -4.49
N ALA A 170 -31.28 -16.40 -4.93
CA ALA A 170 -31.70 -17.57 -4.18
C ALA A 170 -30.99 -17.67 -2.81
N GLY A 171 -29.68 -17.39 -2.74
CA GLY A 171 -28.96 -17.32 -1.47
C GLY A 171 -29.48 -16.22 -0.53
N TYR A 172 -29.78 -15.04 -1.08
CA TYR A 172 -30.35 -13.91 -0.36
C TYR A 172 -31.72 -14.26 0.23
N ASP A 173 -32.64 -14.77 -0.60
CA ASP A 173 -33.99 -15.11 -0.19
C ASP A 173 -33.99 -16.26 0.85
N TYR A 174 -33.14 -17.27 0.67
CA TYR A 174 -32.98 -18.35 1.65
C TYR A 174 -32.61 -17.82 3.04
N SER A 175 -31.68 -16.86 3.11
CA SER A 175 -31.23 -16.28 4.38
C SER A 175 -32.32 -15.45 5.04
N GLN A 176 -33.09 -14.68 4.26
CA GLN A 176 -34.25 -13.91 4.75
C GLN A 176 -35.34 -14.79 5.36
N GLU A 177 -35.58 -15.95 4.75
CA GLU A 177 -36.66 -16.86 5.15
C GLU A 177 -36.26 -17.77 6.33
N ASN A 178 -35.00 -18.19 6.40
CA ASN A 178 -34.57 -19.27 7.31
C ASN A 178 -33.71 -18.80 8.49
N TYR A 179 -33.15 -17.58 8.47
CA TYR A 179 -32.36 -17.10 9.60
C TYR A 179 -33.27 -16.58 10.73
N SER A 180 -33.16 -17.19 11.91
CA SER A 180 -34.07 -16.94 13.05
C SER A 180 -34.01 -15.52 13.59
N GLN A 181 -32.83 -14.89 13.56
CA GLN A 181 -32.63 -13.51 14.02
C GLN A 181 -32.88 -12.45 12.93
N LYS A 182 -33.27 -12.87 11.71
CA LYS A 182 -33.61 -12.01 10.56
C LYS A 182 -32.58 -10.89 10.35
N CYS A 183 -33.02 -9.63 10.34
CA CYS A 183 -32.21 -8.44 10.05
C CYS A 183 -31.38 -7.95 11.25
N HIS A 184 -30.73 -8.86 11.98
CA HIS A 184 -29.87 -8.50 13.11
C HIS A 184 -28.75 -7.53 12.69
N PHE A 185 -28.18 -7.74 11.49
CA PHE A 185 -27.11 -6.93 10.91
C PHE A 185 -27.62 -5.90 9.88
N SER A 186 -28.86 -5.42 10.03
CA SER A 186 -29.54 -4.61 9.00
C SER A 186 -28.71 -3.40 8.55
N LEU A 187 -28.50 -3.27 7.24
CA LEU A 187 -27.90 -2.10 6.62
C LEU A 187 -28.96 -1.30 5.85
N GLN A 188 -28.85 0.01 5.87
CA GLN A 188 -29.68 0.91 5.07
C GLN A 188 -28.78 1.64 4.07
N SER A 189 -29.28 1.90 2.86
CA SER A 189 -28.52 2.72 1.92
C SER A 189 -28.27 4.09 2.52
N ILE A 190 -27.05 4.57 2.34
CA ILE A 190 -26.64 5.91 2.75
C ILE A 190 -26.67 6.76 1.49
N ASP A 191 -27.48 7.82 1.51
CA ASP A 191 -27.48 8.84 0.46
C ASP A 191 -26.09 9.48 0.42
N ASN A 192 -25.24 8.94 -0.46
CA ASN A 192 -23.89 9.44 -0.64
C ASN A 192 -23.78 10.11 -2.00
N THR A 193 -23.78 11.44 -1.98
CA THR A 193 -23.64 12.27 -3.19
C THR A 193 -22.24 12.26 -3.77
N SER A 194 -21.24 11.67 -3.07
CA SER A 194 -19.86 11.63 -3.52
C SER A 194 -19.54 10.30 -4.21
N LYS A 195 -19.04 10.36 -5.45
CA LYS A 195 -18.51 9.18 -6.14
C LYS A 195 -17.24 8.71 -5.43
N LYS A 196 -17.30 7.51 -4.85
CA LYS A 196 -16.16 6.82 -4.23
C LYS A 196 -15.69 5.67 -5.12
N MET A 197 -14.50 5.18 -4.87
CA MET A 197 -13.93 3.99 -5.49
C MET A 197 -13.36 3.06 -4.43
N LEU A 198 -13.34 1.77 -4.76
CA LEU A 198 -12.56 0.76 -4.04
C LEU A 198 -11.26 0.57 -4.79
N ILE A 199 -10.11 0.74 -4.13
CA ILE A 199 -8.80 0.66 -4.77
C ILE A 199 -7.77 0.05 -3.82
N THR A 200 -6.90 -0.81 -4.34
CA THR A 200 -5.78 -1.35 -3.57
C THR A 200 -4.59 -0.39 -3.52
N GLY A 201 -3.69 -0.56 -2.55
CA GLY A 201 -2.45 0.23 -2.50
C GLY A 201 -1.58 0.03 -3.74
N ASN A 202 -1.46 -1.21 -4.24
CA ASN A 202 -0.72 -1.50 -5.49
C ASN A 202 -1.31 -0.79 -6.72
N GLU A 203 -2.64 -0.80 -6.88
CA GLU A 203 -3.33 -0.06 -7.96
C GLU A 203 -3.12 1.44 -7.82
N ALA A 204 -3.17 1.98 -6.60
CA ALA A 204 -2.94 3.39 -6.34
C ALA A 204 -1.51 3.84 -6.68
N ILE A 205 -0.48 3.03 -6.35
CA ILE A 205 0.91 3.26 -6.77
C ILE A 205 1.01 3.26 -8.30
N GLY A 206 0.47 2.22 -8.96
CA GLY A 206 0.50 2.13 -10.43
C GLY A 206 -0.20 3.32 -11.10
N LEU A 207 -1.38 3.69 -10.62
CA LEU A 207 -2.14 4.84 -11.10
C LEU A 207 -1.41 6.17 -10.85
N GLY A 208 -0.74 6.31 -9.71
CA GLY A 208 0.10 7.45 -9.38
C GLY A 208 1.27 7.58 -10.35
N ALA A 209 1.94 6.47 -10.68
CA ALA A 209 3.05 6.44 -11.61
C ALA A 209 2.63 6.81 -13.03
N ILE A 210 1.52 6.22 -13.53
CA ILE A 210 0.92 6.59 -14.83
C ILE A 210 0.59 8.08 -14.84
N SER A 211 -0.04 8.58 -13.77
CA SER A 211 -0.44 9.98 -13.65
C SER A 211 0.76 10.93 -13.56
N ALA A 212 1.90 10.46 -13.07
CA ALA A 212 3.17 11.18 -13.08
C ALA A 212 3.85 11.18 -14.45
N GLY A 213 3.35 10.43 -15.44
CA GLY A 213 3.94 10.33 -16.76
C GLY A 213 5.08 9.32 -16.86
N LEU A 214 5.04 8.24 -16.07
CA LEU A 214 5.83 7.02 -16.29
C LEU A 214 5.75 6.59 -17.77
N LYS A 215 6.90 6.25 -18.38
CA LYS A 215 6.95 5.65 -19.72
C LYS A 215 7.78 4.36 -19.83
N PHE A 216 8.49 3.99 -18.77
CA PHE A 216 9.24 2.74 -18.74
C PHE A 216 9.20 2.12 -17.34
N LEU A 217 8.67 0.91 -17.21
CA LEU A 217 8.69 0.14 -15.98
C LEU A 217 9.39 -1.19 -16.25
N SER A 218 10.42 -1.50 -15.49
CA SER A 218 11.08 -2.81 -15.51
C SER A 218 11.03 -3.47 -14.15
N ALA A 219 10.76 -4.77 -14.10
CA ALA A 219 10.69 -5.51 -12.84
C ALA A 219 10.95 -7.00 -13.04
N TYR A 220 11.48 -7.64 -12.01
CA TYR A 220 11.39 -9.09 -11.83
C TYR A 220 10.24 -9.37 -10.84
N PRO A 221 9.25 -10.23 -11.17
CA PRO A 221 8.08 -10.44 -10.33
C PRO A 221 8.44 -10.94 -8.93
N MET A 222 8.06 -10.17 -7.90
CA MET A 222 8.25 -10.54 -6.50
C MET A 222 7.11 -9.95 -5.65
N SER A 223 6.47 -10.80 -4.84
CA SER A 223 5.42 -10.35 -3.91
C SER A 223 5.98 -9.40 -2.85
N PRO A 224 5.23 -8.36 -2.44
CA PRO A 224 3.88 -7.99 -2.89
C PRO A 224 3.85 -6.93 -4.02
N SER A 225 5.00 -6.52 -4.57
CA SER A 225 5.08 -5.42 -5.54
C SER A 225 4.62 -5.78 -6.96
N THR A 226 4.41 -7.07 -7.26
CA THR A 226 3.89 -7.56 -8.55
C THR A 226 2.52 -6.99 -8.91
N GLY A 227 1.70 -6.59 -7.92
CA GLY A 227 0.40 -5.96 -8.15
C GLY A 227 0.51 -4.67 -8.96
N ALA A 228 1.46 -3.80 -8.61
CA ALA A 228 1.69 -2.55 -9.34
C ALA A 228 2.21 -2.79 -10.77
N LEU A 229 3.11 -3.77 -10.96
CA LEU A 229 3.60 -4.19 -12.29
C LEU A 229 2.41 -4.62 -13.18
N THR A 230 1.57 -5.51 -12.66
CA THR A 230 0.41 -6.04 -13.39
C THR A 230 -0.58 -4.94 -13.75
N TYR A 231 -0.87 -4.04 -12.82
CA TYR A 231 -1.77 -2.92 -13.06
C TYR A 231 -1.27 -1.99 -14.16
N VAL A 232 0.01 -1.62 -14.13
CA VAL A 232 0.60 -0.77 -15.18
C VAL A 232 0.62 -1.50 -16.52
N ALA A 233 0.95 -2.79 -16.54
CA ALA A 233 0.94 -3.62 -17.76
C ALA A 233 -0.43 -3.64 -18.44
N GLN A 234 -1.52 -3.78 -17.68
CA GLN A 234 -2.90 -3.74 -18.19
C GLN A 234 -3.27 -2.40 -18.83
N LYS A 235 -2.54 -1.32 -18.53
CA LYS A 235 -2.76 0.04 -19.01
C LYS A 235 -1.67 0.50 -19.99
N ALA A 236 -0.67 -0.34 -20.27
CA ALA A 236 0.55 0.03 -20.99
C ALA A 236 0.25 0.62 -22.37
N ASP A 237 -0.56 -0.07 -23.18
CA ASP A 237 -0.95 0.36 -24.52
C ASP A 237 -1.71 1.69 -24.49
N GLN A 238 -2.65 1.84 -23.55
CA GLN A 238 -3.48 3.04 -23.43
C GLN A 238 -2.64 4.30 -23.15
N TYR A 239 -1.55 4.16 -22.38
CA TYR A 239 -0.72 5.29 -21.94
C TYR A 239 0.65 5.33 -22.60
N ASN A 240 0.92 4.47 -23.59
CA ASN A 240 2.21 4.34 -24.27
C ASN A 240 3.36 4.15 -23.27
N ILE A 241 3.26 3.11 -22.44
CA ILE A 241 4.25 2.74 -21.43
C ILE A 241 4.90 1.43 -21.86
N ILE A 242 6.23 1.38 -21.82
CA ILE A 242 6.95 0.12 -21.98
C ILE A 242 6.99 -0.56 -20.61
N VAL A 243 6.51 -1.79 -20.54
CA VAL A 243 6.57 -2.63 -19.34
C VAL A 243 7.40 -3.86 -19.67
N GLU A 244 8.57 -3.97 -19.04
CA GLU A 244 9.52 -5.04 -19.29
C GLU A 244 9.61 -5.96 -18.06
N GLN A 245 9.30 -7.24 -18.26
CA GLN A 245 9.59 -8.26 -17.26
C GLN A 245 11.04 -8.70 -17.45
N ALA A 246 11.94 -8.13 -16.65
CA ALA A 246 13.37 -8.44 -16.71
C ALA A 246 13.66 -9.87 -16.21
N GLU A 247 14.84 -10.37 -16.54
CA GLU A 247 15.33 -11.69 -16.15
C GLU A 247 15.67 -11.81 -14.66
N ASP A 248 16.08 -10.70 -14.03
CA ASP A 248 16.37 -10.54 -12.61
C ASP A 248 16.33 -9.06 -12.18
N GLU A 249 16.48 -8.78 -10.89
CA GLU A 249 16.47 -7.43 -10.35
C GLU A 249 17.69 -6.57 -10.73
N ILE A 250 18.83 -7.20 -11.07
CA ILE A 250 20.02 -6.49 -11.54
C ILE A 250 19.72 -5.87 -12.92
N ALA A 251 19.19 -6.68 -13.84
CA ALA A 251 18.73 -6.23 -15.14
C ALA A 251 17.63 -5.18 -15.00
N ALA A 252 16.64 -5.40 -14.12
CA ALA A 252 15.52 -4.49 -13.94
C ALA A 252 15.95 -3.05 -13.61
N LEU A 253 16.81 -2.85 -12.60
CA LEU A 253 17.24 -1.49 -12.25
C LEU A 253 18.17 -0.88 -13.31
N ASN A 254 19.07 -1.66 -13.90
CA ASN A 254 19.94 -1.16 -14.98
C ASN A 254 19.13 -0.73 -16.22
N MET A 255 18.08 -1.46 -16.60
CA MET A 255 17.16 -1.05 -17.68
C MET A 255 16.46 0.27 -17.34
N ALA A 256 15.96 0.43 -16.11
CA ALA A 256 15.30 1.67 -15.70
C ALA A 256 16.26 2.86 -15.69
N ILE A 257 17.52 2.68 -15.26
CA ILE A 257 18.56 3.72 -15.32
C ILE A 257 18.85 4.10 -16.77
N GLY A 258 19.05 3.13 -17.66
CA GLY A 258 19.28 3.37 -19.08
C GLY A 258 18.10 4.10 -19.75
N ALA A 259 16.88 3.71 -19.43
CA ALA A 259 15.67 4.40 -19.89
C ALA A 259 15.63 5.85 -19.39
N SER A 260 15.93 6.09 -18.11
CA SER A 260 15.98 7.44 -17.55
C SER A 260 17.04 8.32 -18.20
N PHE A 261 18.22 7.77 -18.47
CA PHE A 261 19.28 8.46 -19.21
C PHE A 261 18.82 8.88 -20.61
N ALA A 262 18.04 8.03 -21.30
CA ALA A 262 17.40 8.36 -22.58
C ALA A 262 16.26 9.40 -22.47
N GLY A 263 15.89 9.82 -21.26
CA GLY A 263 14.95 10.91 -21.01
C GLY A 263 13.52 10.50 -20.71
N THR A 264 13.24 9.23 -20.41
CA THR A 264 11.93 8.81 -19.88
C THR A 264 11.87 8.89 -18.35
N ARG A 265 10.66 9.05 -17.78
CA ARG A 265 10.43 8.73 -16.36
C ARG A 265 10.36 7.21 -16.25
N SER A 266 11.27 6.62 -15.49
CA SER A 266 11.34 5.18 -15.27
C SER A 266 11.12 4.78 -13.83
N MET A 267 10.66 3.54 -13.65
CA MET A 267 10.36 2.95 -12.35
C MET A 267 10.74 1.48 -12.33
N VAL A 268 11.15 1.00 -11.16
CA VAL A 268 11.20 -0.44 -10.87
C VAL A 268 10.28 -0.79 -9.70
N THR A 269 9.76 -2.01 -9.71
CA THR A 269 9.01 -2.57 -8.58
C THR A 269 9.75 -3.79 -8.04
N THR A 270 9.91 -3.86 -6.72
CA THR A 270 10.64 -4.94 -6.03
C THR A 270 10.24 -5.04 -4.55
N SER A 271 10.95 -5.84 -3.78
CA SER A 271 10.84 -6.07 -2.33
C SER A 271 12.25 -6.21 -1.74
N GLY A 272 12.42 -6.36 -0.43
CA GLY A 272 13.73 -6.31 0.24
C GLY A 272 14.78 -7.28 -0.34
N GLY A 273 14.37 -8.51 -0.69
CA GLY A 273 15.27 -9.52 -1.29
C GLY A 273 15.82 -9.09 -2.65
N GLY A 274 14.96 -8.66 -3.56
CA GLY A 274 15.35 -8.15 -4.88
C GLY A 274 16.10 -6.83 -4.82
N PHE A 275 15.73 -5.95 -3.89
CA PHE A 275 16.47 -4.70 -3.65
C PHE A 275 17.92 -4.95 -3.19
N SER A 276 18.18 -6.07 -2.49
CA SER A 276 19.55 -6.50 -2.16
C SER A 276 20.41 -6.75 -3.40
N LEU A 277 19.82 -7.24 -4.49
CA LEU A 277 20.52 -7.44 -5.77
C LEU A 277 20.73 -6.11 -6.51
N MET A 278 19.87 -5.13 -6.29
CA MET A 278 19.92 -3.81 -6.92
C MET A 278 20.98 -2.87 -6.34
N ALA A 279 21.64 -3.23 -5.23
CA ALA A 279 22.49 -2.31 -4.47
C ALA A 279 23.64 -1.69 -5.30
N GLU A 280 24.24 -2.43 -6.24
CA GLU A 280 25.30 -1.89 -7.11
C GLU A 280 24.71 -0.89 -8.13
N ALA A 281 23.64 -1.27 -8.82
CA ALA A 281 22.96 -0.41 -9.80
C ALA A 281 22.37 0.85 -9.14
N LEU A 282 21.96 0.79 -7.88
CA LEU A 282 21.58 1.97 -7.11
C LEU A 282 22.75 2.96 -6.98
N GLY A 283 23.96 2.46 -6.75
CA GLY A 283 25.19 3.26 -6.74
C GLY A 283 25.45 3.91 -8.09
N LEU A 284 25.19 3.18 -9.19
CA LEU A 284 25.26 3.72 -10.55
C LEU A 284 24.28 4.89 -10.75
N ALA A 285 23.03 4.77 -10.30
CA ALA A 285 22.07 5.89 -10.36
C ALA A 285 22.54 7.10 -9.55
N GLY A 286 23.15 6.85 -8.38
CA GLY A 286 23.72 7.89 -7.51
C GLY A 286 24.89 8.64 -8.14
N ILE A 287 25.89 7.92 -8.67
CA ILE A 287 27.10 8.54 -9.25
C ILE A 287 26.78 9.26 -10.56
N THR A 288 25.93 8.68 -11.41
CA THR A 288 25.53 9.29 -12.70
C THR A 288 24.48 10.40 -12.55
N GLU A 289 23.97 10.64 -11.34
CA GLU A 289 22.88 11.56 -11.05
C GLU A 289 21.66 11.28 -11.94
N THR A 290 21.27 10.01 -12.07
CA THR A 290 20.18 9.58 -12.95
C THR A 290 18.89 9.39 -12.14
N PRO A 291 17.80 10.11 -12.46
CA PRO A 291 16.57 10.01 -11.68
C PRO A 291 15.87 8.67 -11.91
N VAL A 292 15.49 7.98 -10.85
CA VAL A 292 14.75 6.72 -10.93
C VAL A 292 13.85 6.56 -9.71
N VAL A 293 12.63 6.05 -9.91
CA VAL A 293 11.72 5.71 -8.82
C VAL A 293 11.81 4.21 -8.53
N ILE A 294 12.04 3.86 -7.28
CA ILE A 294 12.19 2.47 -6.82
C ILE A 294 11.06 2.19 -5.83
N TYR A 295 10.09 1.38 -6.23
CA TYR A 295 9.05 0.91 -5.33
C TYR A 295 9.48 -0.39 -4.65
N ILE A 296 9.55 -0.35 -3.32
CA ILE A 296 9.83 -1.50 -2.47
C ILE A 296 8.54 -1.83 -1.70
N GLY A 297 7.93 -2.95 -2.06
CA GLY A 297 6.90 -3.61 -1.26
C GLY A 297 7.57 -4.44 -0.17
N GLN A 298 7.65 -3.92 1.04
CA GLN A 298 8.26 -4.57 2.20
C GLN A 298 7.45 -5.81 2.60
N ARG A 299 8.19 -6.83 3.00
CA ARG A 299 7.69 -8.09 3.58
C ARG A 299 8.75 -8.62 4.56
N PRO A 300 8.40 -9.50 5.52
CA PRO A 300 9.36 -9.98 6.49
C PRO A 300 10.57 -10.63 5.83
N GLY A 301 11.75 -10.16 6.21
CA GLY A 301 13.04 -10.81 5.94
C GLY A 301 13.51 -11.66 7.14
N PRO A 302 14.81 -12.00 7.24
CA PRO A 302 15.84 -11.88 6.19
C PRO A 302 15.70 -12.94 5.09
N ALA A 303 16.47 -12.78 4.01
CA ALA A 303 16.46 -13.66 2.84
C ALA A 303 15.05 -13.80 2.23
N THR A 304 14.53 -15.01 2.08
CA THR A 304 13.16 -15.23 1.59
C THR A 304 12.11 -14.75 2.58
N GLY A 305 12.39 -14.92 3.89
CA GLY A 305 11.51 -14.59 4.99
C GLY A 305 10.09 -15.14 4.83
N LEU A 306 9.08 -14.26 4.98
CA LEU A 306 7.66 -14.59 4.82
C LEU A 306 7.06 -13.80 3.64
N PRO A 307 7.07 -14.37 2.42
CA PRO A 307 6.74 -13.62 1.19
C PRO A 307 5.32 -13.04 1.10
N THR A 308 4.41 -13.56 1.94
CA THR A 308 2.97 -13.26 1.93
C THR A 308 2.50 -12.67 3.26
N MET A 309 3.42 -12.13 4.06
CA MET A 309 3.15 -11.47 5.34
C MET A 309 3.68 -10.03 5.33
N THR A 310 3.28 -9.21 6.31
CA THR A 310 3.66 -7.79 6.36
C THR A 310 4.80 -7.53 7.36
N GLU A 311 5.72 -6.63 6.99
CA GLU A 311 6.74 -6.06 7.88
C GLU A 311 7.20 -4.71 7.32
N GLN A 312 7.68 -3.84 8.20
CA GLN A 312 8.34 -2.56 7.91
C GLN A 312 9.83 -2.64 8.29
N GLY A 313 10.50 -3.69 7.82
CA GLY A 313 11.86 -4.07 8.22
C GLY A 313 12.99 -3.58 7.32
N ASP A 314 12.69 -2.84 6.24
CA ASP A 314 13.68 -2.50 5.22
C ASP A 314 14.21 -1.05 5.31
N LEU A 315 13.71 -0.22 6.22
CA LEU A 315 13.99 1.22 6.24
C LEU A 315 15.49 1.56 6.34
N GLU A 316 16.18 1.08 7.38
CA GLU A 316 17.62 1.33 7.56
C GLU A 316 18.42 0.73 6.41
N PHE A 317 18.00 -0.41 5.88
CA PHE A 317 18.63 -1.02 4.71
C PHE A 317 18.52 -0.09 3.49
N VAL A 318 17.34 0.45 3.18
CA VAL A 318 17.15 1.40 2.07
C VAL A 318 17.94 2.70 2.27
N ILE A 319 18.00 3.22 3.51
CA ILE A 319 18.78 4.42 3.84
C ILE A 319 20.28 4.19 3.60
N HIS A 320 20.80 2.98 3.85
CA HIS A 320 22.23 2.68 3.83
C HIS A 320 22.70 1.79 2.67
N ALA A 321 21.81 1.38 1.76
CA ALA A 321 22.17 0.53 0.62
C ALA A 321 23.15 1.23 -0.34
N SER A 322 23.98 0.39 -0.99
CA SER A 322 25.05 0.76 -1.92
C SER A 322 26.31 1.36 -1.26
N GLN A 323 27.46 1.20 -1.92
CA GLN A 323 28.73 1.75 -1.49
C GLN A 323 28.81 3.28 -1.67
N GLY A 324 29.50 3.95 -0.75
CA GLY A 324 29.69 5.40 -0.78
C GLY A 324 28.44 6.19 -0.34
N GLU A 325 28.46 7.49 -0.58
CA GLU A 325 27.44 8.43 -0.09
C GLU A 325 26.82 9.18 -1.28
N PHE A 326 25.49 9.18 -1.35
CA PHE A 326 24.75 9.93 -2.36
C PHE A 326 23.32 10.22 -1.87
N PRO A 327 22.73 11.32 -2.33
CA PRO A 327 21.38 11.72 -1.94
C PRO A 327 20.32 10.70 -2.39
N ARG A 328 19.32 10.50 -1.53
CA ARG A 328 18.13 9.69 -1.80
C ARG A 328 16.96 10.22 -0.98
N CYS A 329 15.74 9.95 -1.44
CA CYS A 329 14.51 10.31 -0.73
C CYS A 329 13.65 9.06 -0.54
N ILE A 330 13.02 8.91 0.62
CA ILE A 330 12.17 7.76 0.96
C ILE A 330 10.80 8.25 1.42
N LEU A 331 9.78 7.89 0.65
CA LEU A 331 8.38 8.19 0.90
C LEU A 331 7.67 6.91 1.35
N ALA A 332 6.90 6.99 2.43
CA ALA A 332 6.19 5.84 3.01
C ALA A 332 4.68 6.14 3.08
N PRO A 333 3.89 5.72 2.07
CA PRO A 333 2.46 6.01 2.03
C PRO A 333 1.71 5.33 3.17
N ALA A 334 0.68 6.01 3.69
CA ALA A 334 -0.12 5.52 4.80
C ALA A 334 -1.54 5.06 4.39
N THR A 335 -2.01 5.50 3.23
CA THR A 335 -3.31 5.18 2.64
C THR A 335 -3.17 4.99 1.14
N ALA A 336 -4.21 4.49 0.46
CA ALA A 336 -4.25 4.45 -1.00
C ALA A 336 -4.15 5.85 -1.63
N GLU A 337 -4.73 6.89 -1.01
CA GLU A 337 -4.59 8.27 -1.48
C GLU A 337 -3.13 8.75 -1.40
N ASP A 338 -2.43 8.40 -0.32
CA ASP A 338 -1.00 8.70 -0.18
C ASP A 338 -0.17 7.96 -1.21
N ALA A 339 -0.46 6.68 -1.42
CA ALA A 339 0.21 5.86 -2.42
C ALA A 339 0.13 6.50 -3.82
N PHE A 340 -1.03 7.05 -4.19
CA PHE A 340 -1.20 7.77 -5.45
C PHE A 340 -0.39 9.07 -5.50
N TYR A 341 -0.58 9.97 -4.54
CA TYR A 341 0.02 11.31 -4.59
C TYR A 341 1.53 11.31 -4.29
N LEU A 342 2.00 10.48 -3.36
CA LEU A 342 3.42 10.34 -3.06
C LEU A 342 4.17 9.65 -4.19
N THR A 343 3.56 8.71 -4.91
CA THR A 343 4.18 8.16 -6.12
C THR A 343 4.40 9.24 -7.16
N ALA A 344 3.39 10.09 -7.42
CA ALA A 344 3.55 11.19 -8.36
C ALA A 344 4.62 12.20 -7.92
N ARG A 345 4.67 12.48 -6.63
CA ARG A 345 5.70 13.31 -6.01
C ARG A 345 7.10 12.68 -6.11
N ALA A 346 7.22 11.36 -5.98
CA ALA A 346 8.49 10.64 -6.11
C ALA A 346 9.16 10.95 -7.45
N PHE A 347 8.40 10.92 -8.56
CA PHE A 347 8.92 11.27 -9.88
C PHE A 347 9.36 12.74 -9.99
N ASN A 348 8.62 13.66 -9.38
CA ASN A 348 8.98 15.08 -9.40
C ASN A 348 10.23 15.36 -8.58
N ILE A 349 10.38 14.74 -7.40
CA ILE A 349 11.60 14.82 -6.58
C ILE A 349 12.77 14.19 -7.35
N ALA A 350 12.56 13.02 -7.95
CA ALA A 350 13.58 12.34 -8.76
C ALA A 350 14.06 13.24 -9.88
N ASP A 351 13.17 13.78 -10.73
CA ASP A 351 13.54 14.67 -11.83
C ASP A 351 14.23 15.97 -11.34
N LYS A 352 13.71 16.60 -10.29
CA LYS A 352 14.22 17.88 -9.77
C LYS A 352 15.63 17.77 -9.21
N TYR A 353 15.89 16.76 -8.38
CA TYR A 353 17.19 16.60 -7.74
C TYR A 353 18.11 15.64 -8.49
N GLN A 354 17.60 14.90 -9.45
CA GLN A 354 18.33 13.90 -10.24
C GLN A 354 18.93 12.83 -9.34
N ILE A 355 18.06 12.17 -8.59
CA ILE A 355 18.40 11.19 -7.53
C ILE A 355 17.47 9.98 -7.60
N PRO A 356 17.86 8.83 -7.01
CA PRO A 356 16.92 7.76 -6.71
C PRO A 356 15.92 8.19 -5.63
N VAL A 357 14.63 7.89 -5.85
CA VAL A 357 13.55 8.13 -4.89
C VAL A 357 12.79 6.84 -4.66
N PHE A 358 12.55 6.54 -3.39
CA PHE A 358 11.94 5.30 -2.94
C PHE A 358 10.48 5.53 -2.54
N ILE A 359 9.63 4.58 -2.94
CA ILE A 359 8.30 4.39 -2.36
C ILE A 359 8.40 3.13 -1.52
N LEU A 360 8.28 3.28 -0.21
CA LEU A 360 8.44 2.21 0.76
C LEU A 360 7.09 1.91 1.39
N ALA A 361 6.39 0.90 0.86
CA ALA A 361 5.10 0.43 1.37
C ALA A 361 5.25 -1.02 1.85
N ASP A 362 4.38 -1.49 2.73
CA ASP A 362 4.40 -2.88 3.21
C ASP A 362 3.23 -3.70 2.64
N GLN A 363 3.32 -5.02 2.77
CA GLN A 363 2.31 -5.92 2.21
C GLN A 363 0.89 -5.56 2.65
N TYR A 364 0.70 -5.19 3.93
CA TYR A 364 -0.62 -4.85 4.44
C TYR A 364 -1.24 -3.68 3.68
N LEU A 365 -0.50 -2.59 3.44
CA LEU A 365 -1.03 -1.46 2.66
C LEU A 365 -1.36 -1.86 1.21
N VAL A 366 -0.46 -2.61 0.57
CA VAL A 366 -0.51 -2.75 -0.90
C VAL A 366 -1.50 -3.81 -1.37
N ASP A 367 -1.79 -4.78 -0.50
CA ASP A 367 -2.78 -5.84 -0.72
C ASP A 367 -4.17 -5.52 -0.15
N SER A 368 -4.30 -4.49 0.70
CA SER A 368 -5.59 -4.04 1.22
C SER A 368 -6.33 -3.16 0.21
N SER A 369 -7.66 -3.25 0.18
CA SER A 369 -8.53 -2.38 -0.61
C SER A 369 -9.15 -1.29 0.28
N PHE A 370 -9.10 -0.06 -0.20
CA PHE A 370 -9.57 1.12 0.52
C PHE A 370 -10.74 1.76 -0.21
N THR A 371 -11.74 2.17 0.54
CA THR A 371 -12.69 3.16 0.05
C THR A 371 -12.01 4.52 -0.01
N SER A 372 -11.95 5.10 -1.21
CA SER A 372 -11.34 6.40 -1.44
C SER A 372 -12.23 7.28 -2.31
N LYS A 373 -12.05 8.59 -2.19
CA LYS A 373 -12.54 9.53 -3.21
C LYS A 373 -11.79 9.29 -4.52
N ILE A 374 -12.43 9.65 -5.63
CA ILE A 374 -11.75 9.66 -6.93
C ILE A 374 -10.56 10.65 -6.85
N PHE A 375 -9.38 10.17 -7.23
CA PHE A 375 -8.18 10.99 -7.16
C PHE A 375 -8.20 12.11 -8.20
N GLU A 376 -7.83 13.31 -7.78
CA GLU A 376 -7.75 14.48 -8.64
C GLU A 376 -6.39 14.55 -9.33
N THR A 377 -6.33 14.15 -10.59
CA THR A 377 -5.11 14.16 -11.41
C THR A 377 -4.62 15.57 -11.74
N SER A 378 -5.49 16.58 -11.68
CA SER A 378 -5.14 18.00 -11.86
C SER A 378 -4.18 18.52 -10.80
N ARG A 379 -4.09 17.85 -9.64
CA ARG A 379 -3.13 18.18 -8.57
C ARG A 379 -1.71 17.66 -8.85
N ILE A 380 -1.52 16.86 -9.90
CA ILE A 380 -0.21 16.31 -10.26
C ILE A 380 0.49 17.22 -11.25
N SER A 381 1.61 17.80 -10.84
CA SER A 381 2.56 18.46 -11.74
C SER A 381 3.52 17.44 -12.37
N ARG A 382 4.01 17.75 -13.57
CA ARG A 382 4.98 16.93 -14.31
C ARG A 382 6.15 17.79 -14.77
N ASP A 383 6.94 18.27 -13.82
CA ASP A 383 8.17 19.01 -14.14
C ASP A 383 9.32 18.03 -14.38
N ARG A 384 9.85 18.03 -15.61
CA ARG A 384 10.90 17.11 -16.04
C ARG A 384 12.30 17.65 -15.76
N HIS A 385 12.47 18.96 -15.59
CA HIS A 385 13.78 19.61 -15.45
C HIS A 385 14.80 19.13 -16.50
N ILE A 386 14.37 19.02 -17.76
CA ILE A 386 15.23 18.70 -18.92
C ILE A 386 15.32 19.96 -19.77
N LEU A 387 16.54 20.40 -20.08
CA LEU A 387 16.79 21.51 -20.97
C LEU A 387 16.39 21.17 -22.41
N SER A 388 15.76 22.14 -23.07
CA SER A 388 15.56 22.15 -24.51
C SER A 388 16.86 22.42 -25.28
N ALA A 389 16.85 22.12 -26.58
CA ALA A 389 17.98 22.41 -27.47
C ALA A 389 18.35 23.90 -27.43
N ASP A 390 17.36 24.79 -27.48
CA ASP A 390 17.55 26.24 -27.51
C ASP A 390 18.18 26.78 -26.20
N GLU A 391 17.77 26.24 -25.05
CA GLU A 391 18.36 26.59 -23.74
C GLU A 391 19.83 26.18 -23.66
N ILE A 392 20.19 25.04 -24.24
CA ILE A 392 21.56 24.54 -24.26
C ILE A 392 22.41 25.39 -25.20
N GLU A 393 21.96 25.62 -26.44
CA GLU A 393 22.67 26.44 -27.42
C GLU A 393 22.92 27.87 -26.90
N SER A 394 21.95 28.43 -26.17
CA SER A 394 22.08 29.76 -25.55
C SER A 394 23.08 29.81 -24.38
N ALA A 395 23.27 28.70 -23.67
CA ALA A 395 24.17 28.61 -22.52
C ALA A 395 25.65 28.41 -22.92
N GLY A 396 25.94 28.08 -24.18
CA GLY A 396 27.28 27.79 -24.67
C GLY A 396 27.70 26.35 -24.38
N GLU A 397 28.78 26.16 -23.62
CA GLU A 397 29.33 24.83 -23.30
C GLU A 397 28.42 24.08 -22.29
N TYR A 398 27.89 22.93 -22.70
CA TYR A 398 27.10 22.07 -21.82
C TYR A 398 28.00 21.17 -20.96
N LYS A 399 27.72 21.15 -19.65
CA LYS A 399 28.43 20.34 -18.66
C LYS A 399 27.42 19.55 -17.84
N ARG A 400 27.28 18.25 -18.14
CA ARG A 400 26.30 17.36 -17.48
C ARG A 400 26.40 17.41 -15.95
N TYR A 401 27.61 17.55 -15.44
CA TYR A 401 27.91 17.54 -14.01
C TYR A 401 28.37 18.90 -13.48
N LYS A 402 27.97 20.00 -14.16
CA LYS A 402 28.29 21.37 -13.73
C LYS A 402 28.09 21.55 -12.23
N ILE A 403 29.11 22.05 -11.55
CA ILE A 403 29.05 22.34 -10.12
C ILE A 403 28.25 23.63 -9.93
N THR A 404 27.09 23.50 -9.31
CA THR A 404 26.19 24.62 -8.97
C THR A 404 26.04 24.76 -7.47
N ASP A 405 25.57 25.91 -7.00
CA ASP A 405 25.37 26.16 -5.56
C ASP A 405 24.38 25.18 -4.93
N SER A 406 23.29 24.86 -5.63
CA SER A 406 22.30 23.86 -5.20
C SER A 406 22.79 22.41 -5.31
N GLY A 407 23.91 22.17 -5.99
CA GLY A 407 24.38 20.83 -6.35
C GLY A 407 23.61 20.18 -7.50
N VAL A 408 22.51 20.77 -7.98
CA VAL A 408 21.73 20.27 -9.12
C VAL A 408 22.30 20.88 -10.42
N SER A 409 22.87 20.03 -11.27
CA SER A 409 23.34 20.45 -12.60
C SER A 409 22.19 20.61 -13.59
N PRO A 410 22.26 21.53 -14.55
CA PRO A 410 21.33 21.53 -15.67
C PRO A 410 21.41 20.20 -16.43
N ARG A 411 20.26 19.60 -16.75
CA ARG A 411 20.18 18.26 -17.35
C ARG A 411 19.68 18.31 -18.78
N ALA A 412 20.45 17.77 -19.70
CA ALA A 412 20.04 17.40 -21.06
C ALA A 412 20.02 15.87 -21.19
N VAL A 413 19.35 15.38 -22.24
CA VAL A 413 19.28 13.95 -22.57
C VAL A 413 19.83 13.70 -23.98
N PRO A 414 20.35 12.50 -24.28
CA PRO A 414 20.86 12.19 -25.61
C PRO A 414 19.84 12.47 -26.72
N GLY A 415 20.32 13.01 -27.85
CA GLY A 415 19.49 13.32 -29.01
C GLY A 415 18.76 14.67 -28.97
N VAL A 416 18.67 15.33 -27.79
CA VAL A 416 18.08 16.68 -27.68
C VAL A 416 19.10 17.78 -28.01
N THR A 417 20.39 17.51 -27.86
CA THR A 417 21.48 18.47 -28.11
C THR A 417 22.58 17.87 -28.98
N LYS A 418 23.36 18.74 -29.65
CA LYS A 418 24.60 18.38 -30.35
C LYS A 418 25.79 18.23 -29.40
N GLU A 419 25.68 18.81 -28.20
CA GLU A 419 26.69 18.68 -27.15
C GLU A 419 26.71 17.25 -26.59
N LEU A 420 27.86 16.84 -26.07
CA LEU A 420 28.02 15.51 -25.51
C LEU A 420 27.25 15.37 -24.18
N VAL A 421 26.30 14.43 -24.13
CA VAL A 421 25.66 13.99 -22.90
C VAL A 421 26.28 12.65 -22.50
N MET A 422 27.14 12.69 -21.47
CA MET A 422 27.89 11.52 -20.99
C MET A 422 27.49 11.18 -19.56
N ALA A 423 27.47 9.89 -19.24
CA ALA A 423 27.38 9.37 -17.89
C ALA A 423 28.49 8.32 -17.70
N ASP A 424 29.17 8.40 -16.56
CA ASP A 424 30.29 7.51 -16.22
C ASP A 424 30.11 7.00 -14.77
N SER A 425 30.48 5.75 -14.54
CA SER A 425 30.45 5.11 -13.22
C SER A 425 31.64 5.47 -12.33
N ASP A 426 32.77 5.86 -12.93
CA ASP A 426 33.92 6.37 -12.21
C ASP A 426 33.64 7.80 -11.69
N GLU A 427 34.46 8.26 -10.73
CA GLU A 427 34.45 9.69 -10.41
C GLU A 427 34.88 10.50 -11.62
N HIS A 428 34.15 11.57 -11.90
CA HIS A 428 34.25 12.31 -13.15
C HIS A 428 34.27 13.81 -12.93
N ASN A 429 34.75 14.56 -13.92
CA ASN A 429 34.74 16.02 -13.92
C ASN A 429 33.40 16.57 -14.45
N GLU A 430 33.28 17.90 -14.58
CA GLU A 430 32.00 18.56 -14.93
C GLU A 430 31.42 18.16 -16.30
N ILE A 431 32.25 17.68 -17.23
CA ILE A 431 31.85 17.19 -18.56
C ILE A 431 31.59 15.68 -18.59
N GLY A 432 31.87 14.96 -17.50
CA GLY A 432 31.58 13.52 -17.38
C GLY A 432 32.75 12.59 -17.70
N HIS A 433 33.97 13.10 -17.88
CA HIS A 433 35.16 12.26 -18.06
C HIS A 433 35.81 11.90 -16.73
N ILE A 434 36.37 10.70 -16.66
CA ILE A 434 37.10 10.17 -15.50
C ILE A 434 38.15 11.17 -15.01
N ASP A 435 38.11 11.47 -13.71
CA ASP A 435 39.09 12.31 -13.03
C ASP A 435 39.31 11.82 -11.59
N GLN A 436 40.49 11.26 -11.36
CA GLN A 436 40.89 10.62 -10.10
C GLN A 436 41.63 11.57 -9.14
N THR A 437 41.68 12.88 -9.44
CA THR A 437 42.35 13.84 -8.57
C THR A 437 41.57 14.04 -7.27
N SER A 438 42.29 14.25 -6.15
CA SER A 438 41.67 14.49 -4.85
C SER A 438 40.80 15.75 -4.84
N GLU A 439 41.20 16.78 -5.59
CA GLU A 439 40.42 18.02 -5.71
C GLU A 439 39.08 17.78 -6.40
N ASN A 440 39.08 17.08 -7.54
CA ASN A 440 37.84 16.74 -8.24
C ASN A 440 36.91 15.90 -7.35
N ARG A 441 37.47 14.85 -6.71
CA ARG A 441 36.71 13.98 -5.80
C ARG A 441 36.00 14.77 -4.70
N ILE A 442 36.69 15.69 -4.03
CA ILE A 442 36.10 16.51 -2.96
C ILE A 442 34.97 17.39 -3.54
N ARG A 443 35.23 18.07 -4.65
CA ARG A 443 34.27 19.01 -5.26
C ARG A 443 32.99 18.30 -5.73
N MET A 444 33.13 17.16 -6.41
CA MET A 444 31.99 16.41 -6.94
C MET A 444 31.19 15.69 -5.86
N ASN A 445 31.86 15.14 -4.85
CA ASN A 445 31.16 14.53 -3.72
C ASN A 445 30.35 15.58 -2.95
N ASN A 446 30.96 16.73 -2.63
CA ASN A 446 30.27 17.84 -1.98
C ASN A 446 29.08 18.35 -2.82
N LYS A 447 29.26 18.46 -4.14
CA LYS A 447 28.18 18.84 -5.05
C LYS A 447 26.99 17.88 -4.96
N ARG A 448 27.20 16.56 -5.07
CA ARG A 448 26.13 15.57 -4.97
C ARG A 448 25.42 15.65 -3.61
N LEU A 449 26.17 15.78 -2.52
CA LEU A 449 25.60 15.84 -1.16
C LEU A 449 24.85 17.14 -0.87
N ARG A 450 25.24 18.28 -1.45
CA ARG A 450 24.49 19.56 -1.30
C ARG A 450 23.04 19.47 -1.73
N LYS A 451 22.70 18.57 -2.66
CA LYS A 451 21.30 18.31 -3.06
C LYS A 451 20.41 17.96 -1.86
N MET A 452 20.96 17.34 -0.81
CA MET A 452 20.22 17.01 0.41
C MET A 452 19.69 18.25 1.14
N GLU A 453 20.36 19.40 1.05
CA GLU A 453 19.88 20.65 1.66
C GLU A 453 18.59 21.12 1.00
N GLY A 454 18.56 21.12 -0.34
CA GLY A 454 17.36 21.44 -1.11
C GLY A 454 16.25 20.39 -0.92
N LEU A 455 16.61 19.12 -0.79
CA LEU A 455 15.65 18.04 -0.57
C LEU A 455 14.95 18.17 0.79
N LYS A 456 15.67 18.51 1.87
CA LYS A 456 15.08 18.73 3.21
C LYS A 456 13.98 19.81 3.21
N ASN A 457 14.12 20.83 2.37
CA ASN A 457 13.11 21.90 2.23
C ASN A 457 11.85 21.46 1.46
N GLU A 458 11.92 20.35 0.72
CA GLU A 458 10.73 19.79 0.07
C GLU A 458 9.89 18.99 1.06
N ILE A 459 10.52 18.39 2.08
CA ILE A 459 9.88 17.39 2.93
C ILE A 459 8.67 17.96 3.65
N TYR A 460 7.52 17.30 3.50
CA TYR A 460 6.31 17.72 4.18
C TYR A 460 6.37 17.42 5.68
N PRO A 461 5.80 18.29 6.53
CA PRO A 461 5.71 18.01 7.94
C PRO A 461 4.84 16.76 8.21
N PRO A 462 5.13 16.01 9.29
CA PRO A 462 4.30 14.87 9.67
C PRO A 462 2.86 15.31 9.98
N ARG A 463 1.92 14.38 9.82
CA ARG A 463 0.51 14.59 10.19
C ARG A 463 0.36 14.56 11.69
N ILE A 464 -0.32 15.55 12.25
CA ILE A 464 -0.65 15.58 13.67
C ILE A 464 -2.17 15.39 13.82
N TYR A 465 -2.58 14.42 14.63
CA TYR A 465 -3.99 14.05 14.82
C TYR A 465 -4.32 13.76 16.29
N GLY A 466 -5.53 14.07 16.74
CA GLY A 466 -6.00 13.81 18.11
C GLY A 466 -5.89 15.02 19.06
N SER A 467 -5.62 14.76 20.34
CA SER A 467 -5.61 15.79 21.38
C SER A 467 -4.56 16.89 21.11
N LYS A 468 -4.93 18.15 21.38
CA LYS A 468 -3.99 19.29 21.31
C LYS A 468 -3.07 19.39 22.53
N ARG A 469 -3.42 18.70 23.62
CA ARG A 469 -2.66 18.62 24.87
C ARG A 469 -2.62 17.15 25.28
N PRO A 470 -1.77 16.35 24.64
CA PRO A 470 -1.69 14.91 24.91
C PRO A 470 -0.89 14.63 26.18
N ASP A 471 -1.32 13.62 26.95
CA ASP A 471 -0.49 12.95 27.97
C ASP A 471 0.40 11.87 27.33
N LEU A 472 0.00 11.38 26.14
CA LEU A 472 0.73 10.39 25.34
C LEU A 472 0.67 10.73 23.86
N THR A 473 1.83 10.72 23.19
CA THR A 473 1.94 10.90 21.74
C THR A 473 2.38 9.60 21.08
N PHE A 474 1.56 9.06 20.17
CA PHE A 474 2.03 8.03 19.27
C PHE A 474 2.88 8.61 18.14
N VAL A 475 3.90 7.87 17.74
CA VAL A 475 4.72 8.17 16.56
C VAL A 475 4.64 6.97 15.61
N GLY A 476 4.27 7.20 14.36
CA GLY A 476 4.13 6.12 13.37
C GLY A 476 4.54 6.54 11.97
N TRP A 477 4.67 5.55 11.09
CA TRP A 477 4.96 5.74 9.67
C TRP A 477 4.35 4.61 8.82
N GLY A 478 4.21 4.87 7.52
CA GLY A 478 3.64 3.91 6.57
C GLY A 478 2.24 3.42 6.96
N SER A 479 1.98 2.12 6.85
CA SER A 479 0.65 1.52 7.07
C SER A 479 0.16 1.55 8.53
N THR A 480 1.01 1.94 9.50
CA THR A 480 0.61 2.03 10.91
C THR A 480 -0.41 3.14 11.18
N TYR A 481 -0.60 4.08 10.25
CA TYR A 481 -1.51 5.21 10.40
C TYR A 481 -2.95 4.81 10.75
N GLY A 482 -3.55 3.87 10.01
CA GLY A 482 -4.94 3.47 10.21
C GLY A 482 -5.19 2.96 11.64
N PRO A 483 -4.48 1.90 12.07
CA PRO A 483 -4.58 1.38 13.44
C PRO A 483 -4.26 2.42 14.52
N LEU A 484 -3.27 3.28 14.30
CA LEU A 484 -2.89 4.34 15.27
C LEU A 484 -3.95 5.43 15.38
N LYS A 485 -4.48 5.91 14.25
CA LYS A 485 -5.54 6.92 14.23
C LYS A 485 -6.76 6.40 14.99
N GLU A 486 -7.17 5.17 14.72
CA GLU A 486 -8.29 4.53 15.40
C GLU A 486 -8.02 4.31 16.89
N SER A 487 -6.79 3.94 17.28
CA SER A 487 -6.38 3.85 18.68
C SER A 487 -6.52 5.18 19.41
N VAL A 488 -6.11 6.28 18.77
CA VAL A 488 -6.28 7.64 19.29
C VAL A 488 -7.76 7.98 19.48
N ASP A 489 -8.61 7.65 18.51
CA ASP A 489 -10.04 7.91 18.56
C ASP A 489 -10.71 7.15 19.73
N ILE A 490 -10.41 5.87 19.89
CA ILE A 490 -10.96 5.03 20.96
C ILE A 490 -10.49 5.50 22.35
N LEU A 491 -9.18 5.75 22.52
CA LEU A 491 -8.62 6.17 23.81
C LEU A 491 -9.16 7.55 24.23
N ASN A 492 -9.25 8.50 23.32
CA ASN A 492 -9.81 9.83 23.61
C ASN A 492 -11.30 9.77 23.91
N LYS A 493 -12.06 8.93 23.20
CA LYS A 493 -13.49 8.69 23.51
C LYS A 493 -13.67 8.12 24.92
N ASN A 494 -12.71 7.33 25.40
CA ASN A 494 -12.68 6.78 26.75
C ASN A 494 -12.07 7.72 27.81
N GLY A 495 -11.80 8.98 27.46
CA GLY A 495 -11.38 10.02 28.40
C GLY A 495 -9.87 10.20 28.56
N ALA A 496 -9.04 9.48 27.80
CA ALA A 496 -7.61 9.76 27.75
C ALA A 496 -7.31 11.01 26.91
N HIS A 497 -6.07 11.52 26.97
CA HIS A 497 -5.59 12.58 26.11
C HIS A 497 -4.41 12.09 25.28
N VAL A 498 -4.70 11.62 24.07
CA VAL A 498 -3.71 11.00 23.19
C VAL A 498 -3.71 11.70 21.83
N ASN A 499 -2.54 11.83 21.23
CA ASN A 499 -2.40 12.29 19.85
C ASN A 499 -1.44 11.38 19.06
N LEU A 500 -1.33 11.64 17.76
CA LEU A 500 -0.50 10.92 16.80
C LEU A 500 0.31 11.92 15.98
N ILE A 501 1.61 11.67 15.85
CA ILE A 501 2.51 12.27 14.87
C ILE A 501 2.89 11.19 13.86
N HIS A 502 2.40 11.30 12.62
CA HIS A 502 2.59 10.29 11.58
C HIS A 502 3.43 10.80 10.41
N PHE A 503 4.48 10.06 10.05
CA PHE A 503 5.41 10.41 8.98
C PHE A 503 5.09 9.66 7.69
N ASN A 504 4.92 10.43 6.62
CA ASN A 504 4.74 9.93 5.26
C ASN A 504 6.01 10.09 4.40
N GLU A 505 6.96 10.90 4.87
CA GLU A 505 8.25 11.15 4.23
C GLU A 505 9.31 10.91 5.32
N VAL A 506 10.00 9.77 5.23
CA VAL A 506 10.80 9.23 6.35
C VAL A 506 12.29 9.51 6.19
N TYR A 507 12.73 9.92 4.99
CA TYR A 507 14.10 10.35 4.76
C TYR A 507 14.22 11.27 3.52
N PRO A 508 15.00 12.37 3.58
CA PRO A 508 15.65 12.93 4.77
C PRO A 508 14.66 13.53 5.77
N LEU A 509 15.14 13.78 6.99
CA LEU A 509 14.36 14.41 8.04
C LEU A 509 14.83 15.87 8.27
N PRO A 510 13.96 16.88 8.12
CA PRO A 510 14.28 18.28 8.43
C PRO A 510 14.36 18.48 9.95
N ALA A 511 15.58 18.37 10.49
CA ALA A 511 15.83 18.24 11.92
C ALA A 511 15.24 19.37 12.78
N LYS A 512 15.35 20.63 12.35
CA LYS A 512 14.87 21.78 13.15
C LYS A 512 13.35 21.80 13.24
N GLU A 513 12.69 21.53 12.12
CA GLU A 513 11.25 21.48 11.97
C GLU A 513 10.68 20.34 12.83
N ILE A 514 11.32 19.17 12.80
CA ILE A 514 10.94 18.03 13.62
C ILE A 514 11.20 18.31 15.11
N GLN A 515 12.35 18.85 15.49
CA GLN A 515 12.62 19.25 16.88
C GLN A 515 11.56 20.22 17.43
N ASN A 516 11.11 21.18 16.61
CA ASN A 516 10.05 22.10 17.00
C ASN A 516 8.71 21.38 17.25
N ILE A 517 8.36 20.41 16.40
CA ILE A 517 7.13 19.62 16.57
C ILE A 517 7.15 18.81 17.87
N PHE A 518 8.33 18.30 18.26
CA PHE A 518 8.49 17.49 19.47
C PHE A 518 8.81 18.30 20.74
N SER A 519 8.92 19.63 20.64
CA SER A 519 9.37 20.47 21.76
C SER A 519 8.48 20.42 23.01
N ASP A 520 7.17 20.22 22.81
CA ASP A 520 6.17 20.11 23.88
C ASP A 520 5.72 18.64 24.14
N VAL A 521 6.40 17.66 23.53
CA VAL A 521 6.04 16.24 23.67
C VAL A 521 6.79 15.64 24.85
N GLU A 522 6.08 15.40 25.96
CA GLU A 522 6.67 14.82 27.18
C GLU A 522 6.88 13.30 27.08
N LYS A 523 5.90 12.58 26.54
CA LYS A 523 5.92 11.12 26.43
C LYS A 523 5.49 10.70 25.03
N CYS A 524 6.40 10.05 24.31
CA CYS A 524 6.10 9.52 22.98
C CYS A 524 6.43 8.04 22.82
N VAL A 525 5.56 7.32 22.13
CA VAL A 525 5.67 5.89 21.87
C VAL A 525 5.68 5.66 20.38
N CYS A 526 6.78 5.12 19.85
CA CYS A 526 6.86 4.79 18.44
C CYS A 526 6.29 3.39 18.19
N VAL A 527 5.37 3.28 17.23
CA VAL A 527 4.72 2.01 16.87
C VAL A 527 5.22 1.60 15.49
N GLU A 528 5.91 0.46 15.42
CA GLU A 528 6.57 0.01 14.20
C GLU A 528 6.41 -1.48 13.99
N ASN A 529 6.23 -1.88 12.73
CA ASN A 529 6.10 -3.28 12.36
C ASN A 529 7.47 -3.88 12.02
N ASN A 530 8.42 -3.79 12.95
CA ASN A 530 9.74 -4.41 12.87
C ASN A 530 10.30 -4.68 14.27
N ALA A 531 11.34 -5.50 14.37
CA ALA A 531 11.86 -5.97 15.65
C ALA A 531 12.75 -4.95 16.40
N THR A 532 13.23 -3.90 15.74
CA THR A 532 14.31 -3.05 16.27
C THR A 532 13.94 -1.59 16.49
N GLY A 533 12.77 -1.14 16.02
CA GLY A 533 12.37 0.26 16.01
C GLY A 533 13.24 1.08 15.07
N GLN A 534 13.29 0.70 13.80
CA GLN A 534 14.18 1.32 12.81
C GLN A 534 13.91 2.82 12.64
N PHE A 535 12.65 3.23 12.51
CA PHE A 535 12.31 4.63 12.34
C PHE A 535 12.60 5.45 13.61
N ALA A 536 12.35 4.90 14.80
CA ALA A 536 12.73 5.54 16.06
C ALA A 536 14.25 5.82 16.13
N ARG A 537 15.09 4.90 15.63
CA ARG A 537 16.55 5.09 15.53
C ARG A 537 16.93 6.16 14.52
N VAL A 538 16.35 6.10 13.32
CA VAL A 538 16.57 7.09 12.25
C VAL A 538 16.18 8.49 12.75
N LEU A 539 15.02 8.63 13.39
CA LEU A 539 14.55 9.88 13.96
C LEU A 539 15.55 10.45 14.97
N LYS A 540 16.07 9.61 15.87
CA LYS A 540 17.10 10.01 16.84
C LYS A 540 18.41 10.42 16.17
N ILE A 541 18.89 9.66 15.19
CA ILE A 541 20.16 9.94 14.49
C ILE A 541 20.06 11.25 13.70
N GLU A 542 18.97 11.45 12.96
CA GLU A 542 18.81 12.59 12.05
C GLU A 542 18.40 13.88 12.76
N THR A 543 17.71 13.79 13.90
CA THR A 543 17.07 14.95 14.53
C THR A 543 17.39 15.12 16.01
N GLY A 544 17.94 14.10 16.67
CA GLY A 544 18.15 14.11 18.11
C GLY A 544 16.89 13.92 18.96
N VAL A 545 15.70 13.79 18.35
CA VAL A 545 14.45 13.49 19.07
C VAL A 545 14.54 12.08 19.66
N GLU A 546 14.27 11.97 20.96
CA GLU A 546 14.26 10.68 21.65
C GLU A 546 12.85 10.16 21.83
N ILE A 547 12.64 8.91 21.40
CA ILE A 547 11.40 8.18 21.64
C ILE A 547 11.43 7.57 23.05
N SER A 548 10.36 7.75 23.83
CA SER A 548 10.30 7.30 25.23
C SER A 548 10.12 5.79 25.36
N ASP A 549 9.35 5.16 24.47
CA ASP A 549 9.09 3.71 24.44
C ASP A 549 8.69 3.26 23.01
N THR A 550 8.65 1.96 22.75
CA THR A 550 8.25 1.41 21.47
C THR A 550 7.23 0.28 21.60
N ILE A 551 6.24 0.26 20.72
CA ILE A 551 5.36 -0.89 20.50
C ILE A 551 5.76 -1.53 19.17
N LEU A 552 6.45 -2.65 19.27
CA LEU A 552 7.02 -3.36 18.13
C LEU A 552 6.26 -4.65 17.87
N LYS A 553 5.98 -4.95 16.60
CA LYS A 553 5.36 -6.20 16.15
C LYS A 553 6.10 -6.72 14.91
N TYR A 554 6.43 -8.00 14.91
CA TYR A 554 7.29 -8.64 13.89
C TYR A 554 6.92 -10.12 13.70
N ASP A 555 5.65 -10.45 13.89
CA ASP A 555 5.06 -11.79 13.72
C ASP A 555 4.50 -12.02 12.30
N GLY A 556 4.70 -11.07 11.39
CA GLY A 556 4.17 -11.08 10.03
C GLY A 556 2.73 -10.55 9.90
N LEU A 557 2.08 -10.16 11.00
CA LEU A 557 0.71 -9.65 10.99
C LEU A 557 0.67 -8.12 11.12
N PRO A 558 -0.33 -7.45 10.53
CA PRO A 558 -0.51 -6.02 10.69
C PRO A 558 -0.91 -5.65 12.12
N PHE A 559 -0.76 -4.37 12.46
CA PHE A 559 -1.37 -3.82 13.67
C PHE A 559 -2.88 -3.68 13.53
N THR A 560 -3.56 -3.77 14.66
CA THR A 560 -4.97 -3.42 14.87
C THR A 560 -5.02 -2.37 15.98
N ALA A 561 -6.10 -1.60 16.05
CA ALA A 561 -6.29 -0.66 17.14
C ALA A 561 -6.35 -1.39 18.50
N ASP A 562 -7.06 -2.52 18.54
CA ASP A 562 -7.18 -3.38 19.73
C ASP A 562 -5.81 -3.82 20.26
N TYR A 563 -4.92 -4.31 19.39
CA TYR A 563 -3.56 -4.71 19.77
C TYR A 563 -2.78 -3.55 20.39
N ILE A 564 -2.82 -2.37 19.77
CA ILE A 564 -2.09 -1.19 20.25
C ILE A 564 -2.61 -0.76 21.61
N ILE A 565 -3.93 -0.65 21.77
CA ILE A 565 -4.60 -0.27 23.02
C ILE A 565 -4.27 -1.28 24.13
N ASN A 566 -4.31 -2.58 23.82
CA ASN A 566 -3.94 -3.62 24.78
C ASN A 566 -2.50 -3.45 25.25
N LYS A 567 -1.55 -3.19 24.34
CA LYS A 567 -0.14 -2.94 24.73
C LYS A 567 0.03 -1.68 25.58
N VAL A 568 -0.73 -0.63 25.29
CA VAL A 568 -0.76 0.62 26.07
C VAL A 568 -1.21 0.34 27.50
N HIS A 569 -2.28 -0.44 27.69
CA HIS A 569 -2.77 -0.81 29.02
C HIS A 569 -1.86 -1.80 29.76
N GLU A 570 -1.39 -2.85 29.09
CA GLU A 570 -0.45 -3.85 29.66
C GLU A 570 0.81 -3.19 30.22
N ARG A 571 1.32 -2.18 29.51
CA ARG A 571 2.54 -1.46 29.87
C ARG A 571 2.29 -0.22 30.73
N LYS A 572 1.04 0.08 31.10
CA LYS A 572 0.64 1.25 31.91
C LYS A 572 1.16 2.56 31.32
N MET A 573 0.98 2.72 30.00
CA MET A 573 1.41 3.92 29.28
C MET A 573 0.46 5.10 29.50
N ILE A 574 -0.79 4.84 29.86
CA ILE A 574 -1.82 5.80 30.28
C ILE A 574 -2.44 5.39 31.61
#